data_AF-A0A2N5ZCL5-F1
#
_entry.id   AF-A0A2N5ZCL5-F1
#
_cell.length_a   1.000
_cell.length_b   1.000
_cell.length_c   1.000
_cell.angle_alpha   90.00
_cell.angle_beta   90.00
_cell.angle_gamma   90.00
#
_symmetry.space_group_name_H-M   'P 1'
#
loop_
_entity.id
_entity.type
_entity.pdbx_description
1 polymer ?
#
loop_
_entity_poly.entity_id
_entity_poly.type
_entity_poly.pdbx_seq_one_letter_code
_entity_poly.pdbx_strand_id
1 'polypeptide(L)'
;MNKKKLITIILLSLVLFLISCKPYFSMNDKEKIAYTIKKYAKSLEAGDYEQAFSILTFAHQPQGKNFDLFKMAQEMMAKQYTDIRYEVNDIKISGNFAQAQVDIILVAEQPVPRKMKIVSQFFFVRPDEKEAWLMVPGNQQSRKIFYDLFKEKIKDSLEYK
;
A
#
# COMPACT_ATOMS: atom_id res chain seq x y z
N MET A 1 -34.42 12.42 -19.14
CA MET A 1 -32.99 12.57 -19.52
C MET A 1 -32.79 11.95 -20.90
N ASN A 2 -32.13 12.64 -21.85
CA ASN A 2 -32.11 12.24 -23.26
C ASN A 2 -31.10 11.10 -23.50
N LYS A 3 -31.46 10.00 -24.19
CA LYS A 3 -30.61 8.79 -24.37
C LYS A 3 -29.19 9.10 -24.88
N LYS A 4 -29.05 10.10 -25.76
CA LYS A 4 -27.75 10.57 -26.28
C LYS A 4 -26.84 11.15 -25.18
N LYS A 5 -27.39 11.89 -24.21
CA LYS A 5 -26.61 12.48 -23.09
C LYS A 5 -26.08 11.42 -22.12
N LEU A 6 -26.83 10.35 -21.89
CA LEU A 6 -26.42 9.25 -21.00
C LEU A 6 -25.22 8.48 -21.57
N ILE A 7 -25.22 8.19 -22.87
CA ILE A 7 -24.12 7.48 -23.55
C ILE A 7 -22.83 8.31 -23.51
N THR A 8 -22.91 9.62 -23.73
CA THR A 8 -21.76 10.51 -23.66
C THR A 8 -21.13 10.53 -22.26
N ILE A 9 -21.95 10.57 -21.20
CA ILE A 9 -21.43 10.55 -19.81
C ILE A 9 -20.72 9.23 -19.51
N ILE A 10 -21.30 8.09 -19.90
CA ILE A 10 -20.68 6.77 -19.67
C ILE A 10 -19.35 6.66 -20.41
N LEU A 11 -19.29 7.07 -21.68
CA LEU A 11 -18.06 7.08 -22.47
C LEU A 11 -17.00 8.00 -21.86
N LEU A 12 -17.40 9.19 -21.41
CA LEU A 12 -16.48 10.15 -20.79
C LEU A 12 -15.91 9.58 -19.47
N SER A 13 -16.75 8.96 -18.64
CA SER A 13 -16.34 8.30 -17.41
C SER A 13 -15.41 7.12 -17.67
N LEU A 14 -15.67 6.33 -18.71
CA LEU A 14 -14.82 5.21 -19.11
C LEU A 14 -13.45 5.68 -19.62
N VAL A 15 -13.40 6.76 -20.41
CA VAL A 15 -12.14 7.34 -20.90
C VAL A 15 -11.33 7.94 -19.73
N LEU A 16 -11.98 8.65 -18.82
CA LEU A 16 -11.33 9.17 -17.60
C LEU A 16 -10.79 8.03 -16.72
N PHE A 17 -11.53 6.93 -16.61
CA PHE A 17 -11.09 5.71 -15.91
C PHE A 17 -9.90 5.02 -16.61
N LEU A 18 -9.91 4.92 -17.93
CA LEU A 18 -8.81 4.31 -18.68
C LEU A 18 -7.53 5.17 -18.65
N ILE A 19 -7.65 6.50 -18.59
CA ILE A 19 -6.51 7.41 -18.43
C ILE A 19 -5.92 7.32 -17.02
N SER A 20 -6.74 7.14 -15.99
CA SER A 20 -6.26 7.00 -14.61
C SER A 20 -5.64 5.62 -14.32
N CYS A 21 -6.03 4.57 -15.06
CA CYS A 21 -5.46 3.22 -14.93
C CYS A 21 -4.17 2.98 -15.74
N LYS A 22 -3.95 3.69 -16.85
CA LYS A 22 -2.74 3.56 -17.69
C LYS A 22 -1.39 3.64 -16.95
N PRO A 23 -1.16 4.56 -15.99
CA PRO A 23 0.17 4.69 -15.41
C PRO A 23 0.64 3.44 -14.66
N TYR A 24 -0.25 2.68 -14.01
CA TYR A 24 0.17 1.50 -13.24
C TYR A 24 0.60 0.32 -14.12
N PHE A 25 -0.10 0.09 -15.24
CA PHE A 25 0.19 -1.05 -16.12
C PHE A 25 1.42 -0.83 -17.01
N SER A 26 1.82 0.42 -17.24
CA SER A 26 3.08 0.75 -17.92
C SER A 26 4.30 0.75 -17.00
N MET A 27 4.11 0.72 -15.68
CA MET A 27 5.20 0.72 -14.70
C MET A 27 5.92 -0.62 -14.64
N ASN A 28 7.24 -0.58 -14.44
CA ASN A 28 7.99 -1.76 -14.03
C ASN A 28 7.70 -2.13 -12.57
N ASP A 29 8.14 -3.29 -12.12
CA ASP A 29 7.81 -3.78 -10.78
C ASP A 29 8.34 -2.89 -9.64
N LYS A 30 9.53 -2.31 -9.80
CA LYS A 30 10.08 -1.37 -8.81
C LYS A 30 9.23 -0.11 -8.72
N GLU A 31 8.79 0.41 -9.85
CA GLU A 31 7.90 1.58 -9.92
C GLU A 31 6.53 1.27 -9.30
N LYS A 32 5.95 0.09 -9.56
CA LYS A 32 4.69 -0.36 -8.93
C LYS A 32 4.81 -0.44 -7.42
N ILE A 33 5.90 -1.02 -6.91
CA ILE A 33 6.15 -1.12 -5.47
C ILE A 33 6.32 0.27 -4.85
N ALA A 34 7.15 1.13 -5.46
CA ALA A 34 7.33 2.51 -5.00
C ALA A 34 6.01 3.30 -5.02
N TYR A 35 5.19 3.09 -6.05
CA TYR A 35 3.85 3.67 -6.17
C TYR A 35 2.94 3.21 -5.03
N THR A 36 2.92 1.92 -4.69
CA THR A 36 2.13 1.39 -3.55
C THR A 36 2.56 2.01 -2.22
N ILE A 37 3.87 2.17 -1.98
CA ILE A 37 4.40 2.83 -0.77
C ILE A 37 3.98 4.30 -0.73
N LYS A 38 4.10 5.01 -1.86
CA LYS A 38 3.69 6.42 -1.96
C LYS A 38 2.20 6.59 -1.75
N LYS A 39 1.38 5.67 -2.28
CA LYS A 39 -0.06 5.66 -2.06
C LYS A 39 -0.38 5.47 -0.57
N TYR A 40 0.24 4.48 0.07
CA TYR A 40 0.11 4.25 1.52
C TYR A 40 0.47 5.50 2.34
N ALA A 41 1.62 6.12 2.06
CA ALA A 41 2.07 7.34 2.72
C ALA A 41 1.07 8.50 2.58
N LYS A 42 0.57 8.72 1.34
CA LYS A 42 -0.44 9.76 1.07
C LYS A 42 -1.76 9.50 1.78
N SER A 43 -2.19 8.24 1.89
CA SER A 43 -3.40 7.90 2.64
C SER A 43 -3.26 8.23 4.12
N LEU A 44 -2.08 7.96 4.71
CA LEU A 44 -1.80 8.35 6.09
C LEU A 44 -1.76 9.86 6.29
N GLU A 45 -1.10 10.59 5.39
CA GLU A 45 -1.03 12.06 5.41
C GLU A 45 -2.43 12.69 5.31
N ALA A 46 -3.31 12.13 4.49
CA ALA A 46 -4.69 12.57 4.33
C ALA A 46 -5.63 12.16 5.49
N GLY A 47 -5.14 11.35 6.46
CA GLY A 47 -5.99 10.76 7.50
C GLY A 47 -6.96 9.68 6.99
N ASP A 48 -6.80 9.20 5.75
CA ASP A 48 -7.56 8.11 5.16
C ASP A 48 -7.00 6.76 5.63
N TYR A 49 -7.24 6.46 6.91
CA TYR A 49 -6.73 5.25 7.55
C TYR A 49 -7.37 3.98 6.99
N GLU A 50 -8.60 4.05 6.47
CA GLU A 50 -9.26 2.91 5.82
C GLU A 50 -8.50 2.52 4.55
N GLN A 51 -8.17 3.51 3.71
CA GLN A 51 -7.36 3.27 2.52
C GLN A 51 -5.96 2.78 2.89
N ALA A 52 -5.29 3.42 3.85
CA ALA A 52 -3.96 2.99 4.31
C ALA A 52 -3.98 1.54 4.83
N PHE A 53 -5.00 1.17 5.61
CA PHE A 53 -5.14 -0.18 6.16
C PHE A 53 -5.48 -1.23 5.08
N SER A 54 -6.30 -0.87 4.10
CA SER A 54 -6.64 -1.76 2.98
C SER A 54 -5.41 -2.12 2.13
N ILE A 55 -4.45 -1.20 2.00
CA ILE A 55 -3.17 -1.43 1.31
C ILE A 55 -2.29 -2.43 2.08
N LEU A 56 -2.38 -2.47 3.42
CA LEU A 56 -1.57 -3.33 4.29
C LEU A 56 -2.13 -4.74 4.49
N THR A 57 -3.47 -4.91 4.47
CA THR A 57 -4.12 -6.10 5.06
C THR A 57 -5.03 -6.87 4.12
N PHE A 58 -5.30 -6.40 2.90
CA PHE A 58 -6.29 -7.02 2.00
C PHE A 58 -7.71 -7.11 2.57
N ALA A 59 -7.98 -6.44 3.68
CA ALA A 59 -9.29 -6.45 4.30
C ALA A 59 -10.27 -5.72 3.37
N HIS A 60 -11.23 -6.46 2.80
CA HIS A 60 -12.35 -5.89 2.06
C HIS A 60 -13.24 -4.99 2.94
N GLN A 61 -13.13 -5.15 4.26
CA GLN A 61 -13.73 -4.26 5.26
C GLN A 61 -12.71 -3.96 6.36
N PRO A 62 -12.19 -2.72 6.45
CA PRO A 62 -11.29 -2.30 7.52
C PRO A 62 -12.10 -2.12 8.81
N GLN A 63 -12.47 -3.22 9.47
CA GLN A 63 -13.31 -3.21 10.66
C GLN A 63 -12.75 -4.09 11.77
N GLY A 64 -13.12 -3.74 13.00
CA GLY A 64 -12.76 -4.47 14.21
C GLY A 64 -11.40 -4.09 14.79
N LYS A 65 -11.04 -4.81 15.85
CA LYS A 65 -9.94 -4.47 16.78
C LYS A 65 -8.60 -4.14 16.10
N ASN A 66 -8.26 -4.82 15.01
CA ASN A 66 -6.99 -4.60 14.30
C ASN A 66 -6.97 -3.26 13.57
N PHE A 67 -8.09 -2.86 12.96
CA PHE A 67 -8.23 -1.55 12.34
C PHE A 67 -8.23 -0.45 13.39
N ASP A 68 -8.94 -0.63 14.50
CA ASP A 68 -9.00 0.36 15.58
C ASP A 68 -7.61 0.62 16.19
N LEU A 69 -6.83 -0.44 16.45
CA LEU A 69 -5.46 -0.33 16.93
C LEU A 69 -4.54 0.34 15.92
N PHE A 70 -4.67 0.00 14.64
CA PHE A 70 -3.92 0.65 13.57
C PHE A 70 -4.24 2.15 13.52
N LYS A 71 -5.52 2.51 13.45
CA LYS A 71 -6.01 3.88 13.40
C LYS A 71 -5.50 4.68 14.60
N MET A 72 -5.66 4.15 15.81
CA MET A 72 -5.18 4.78 17.04
C MET A 72 -3.67 5.04 16.99
N ALA A 73 -2.87 4.07 16.53
CA ALA A 73 -1.43 4.24 16.40
C ALA A 73 -1.05 5.33 15.37
N GLN A 74 -1.74 5.39 14.23
CA GLN A 74 -1.51 6.43 13.22
C GLN A 74 -1.93 7.82 13.71
N GLU A 75 -3.06 7.93 14.40
CA GLU A 75 -3.52 9.18 15.01
C GLU A 75 -2.55 9.68 16.10
N MET A 76 -1.99 8.78 16.89
CA MET A 76 -0.95 9.14 17.87
C MET A 76 0.31 9.67 17.18
N MET A 77 0.74 9.04 16.08
CA MET A 77 1.88 9.53 15.29
C MET A 77 1.59 10.90 14.68
N ALA A 78 0.42 11.10 14.08
CA ALA A 78 0.02 12.38 13.48
C ALA A 78 -0.11 13.53 14.51
N LYS A 79 -0.42 13.20 15.77
CA LYS A 79 -0.40 14.19 16.87
C LYS A 79 1.02 14.54 17.32
N GLN A 80 1.94 13.60 17.22
CA GLN A 80 3.32 13.76 17.70
C GLN A 80 4.24 14.42 16.66
N TYR A 81 3.99 14.19 15.37
CA TYR A 81 4.83 14.65 14.28
C TYR A 81 4.04 15.55 13.33
N THR A 82 4.61 16.70 13.00
CA THR A 82 4.01 17.69 12.08
C THR A 82 4.23 17.33 10.62
N ASP A 83 5.28 16.55 10.32
CA ASP A 83 5.57 16.04 8.98
C ASP A 83 6.12 14.61 9.07
N ILE A 84 5.58 13.72 8.22
CA ILE A 84 5.96 12.31 8.12
C ILE A 84 6.21 12.00 6.64
N ARG A 85 7.46 11.73 6.28
CA ARG A 85 7.87 11.40 4.91
C ARG A 85 8.36 9.97 4.79
N TYR A 86 8.08 9.37 3.63
CA TYR A 86 8.50 8.02 3.28
C TYR A 86 9.38 8.10 2.04
N GLU A 87 10.65 7.75 2.18
CA GLU A 87 11.64 7.75 1.10
C GLU A 87 12.07 6.31 0.80
N VAL A 88 11.84 5.85 -0.44
CA VAL A 88 12.22 4.50 -0.86
C VAL A 88 13.67 4.51 -1.33
N ASN A 89 14.54 3.78 -0.65
CA ASN A 89 15.98 3.76 -0.95
C ASN A 89 16.38 2.64 -1.90
N ASP A 90 15.90 1.43 -1.63
CA ASP A 90 16.25 0.23 -2.39
C ASP A 90 15.05 -0.68 -2.49
N ILE A 91 14.94 -1.39 -3.63
CA ILE A 91 13.92 -2.39 -3.88
C ILE A 91 14.60 -3.62 -4.47
N LYS A 92 14.51 -4.73 -3.73
CA LYS A 92 14.97 -6.06 -4.14
C LYS A 92 13.77 -6.91 -4.51
N ILE A 93 13.82 -7.54 -5.68
CA ILE A 93 12.74 -8.39 -6.21
C ILE A 93 13.31 -9.78 -6.47
N SER A 94 12.59 -10.80 -6.03
CA SER A 94 12.90 -12.22 -6.23
C SER A 94 11.61 -12.95 -6.62
N GLY A 95 11.37 -13.08 -7.92
CA GLY A 95 10.16 -13.68 -8.48
C GLY A 95 8.90 -12.93 -8.04
N ASN A 96 8.08 -13.58 -7.23
CA ASN A 96 6.82 -13.06 -6.71
C ASN A 96 6.94 -12.38 -5.34
N PHE A 97 8.16 -12.16 -4.87
CA PHE A 97 8.45 -11.51 -3.60
C PHE A 97 9.29 -10.26 -3.84
N ALA A 98 9.06 -9.23 -3.04
CA ALA A 98 9.92 -8.07 -3.03
C ALA A 98 10.07 -7.48 -1.63
N GLN A 99 11.17 -6.76 -1.46
CA GLN A 99 11.51 -6.05 -0.24
C GLN A 99 11.94 -4.64 -0.61
N ALA A 100 11.33 -3.64 0.05
CA ALA A 100 11.72 -2.25 -0.08
C ALA A 100 12.31 -1.75 1.24
N GLN A 101 13.48 -1.12 1.16
CA GLN A 101 14.02 -0.33 2.26
C GLN A 101 13.44 1.08 2.19
N VAL A 102 12.76 1.49 3.26
CA VAL A 102 12.06 2.77 3.33
C VAL A 102 12.56 3.54 4.54
N ASP A 103 13.04 4.76 4.31
CA ASP A 103 13.30 5.71 5.36
C ASP A 103 12.02 6.46 5.71
N ILE A 104 11.61 6.32 6.97
CA ILE A 104 10.50 7.07 7.55
C ILE A 104 11.11 8.25 8.30
N ILE A 105 10.91 9.45 7.76
CA ILE A 105 11.43 10.69 8.31
C ILE A 105 10.29 11.35 9.08
N LEU A 106 10.48 11.49 10.38
CA LEU A 106 9.52 12.08 11.30
C LEU A 106 10.05 13.43 11.76
N VAL A 107 9.24 14.47 11.61
CA VAL A 107 9.57 15.83 12.05
C VAL A 107 8.56 16.24 13.11
N ALA A 108 9.05 16.62 14.28
CA ALA A 108 8.25 17.27 15.32
C ALA A 108 8.78 18.69 15.51
N GLU A 109 7.93 19.71 15.47
CA GLU A 109 8.35 21.11 15.62
C GLU A 109 8.33 21.61 17.06
N GLN A 110 7.60 20.95 17.96
CA GLN A 110 7.36 21.42 19.33
C GLN A 110 7.58 20.31 20.36
N PRO A 111 8.07 20.64 21.57
CA PRO A 111 8.59 21.94 22.00
C PRO A 111 10.02 22.24 21.51
N VAL A 112 10.71 21.25 20.93
CA VAL A 112 12.02 21.41 20.30
C VAL A 112 11.98 20.69 18.96
N PRO A 113 12.40 21.32 17.85
CA PRO A 113 12.48 20.66 16.55
C PRO A 113 13.31 19.38 16.62
N ARG A 114 12.69 18.24 16.33
CA ARG A 114 13.36 16.94 16.28
C ARG A 114 13.07 16.30 14.93
N LYS A 115 14.15 15.91 14.25
CA LYS A 115 14.08 15.07 13.06
C LYS A 115 14.56 13.67 13.42
N MET A 116 13.68 12.69 13.29
CA MET A 116 14.01 11.29 13.50
C MET A 116 13.94 10.56 12.16
N LYS A 117 14.90 9.66 11.93
CA LYS A 117 14.92 8.79 10.77
C LYS A 117 14.80 7.35 11.24
N ILE A 118 13.75 6.66 10.80
CA ILE A 118 13.54 5.23 11.06
C ILE A 118 13.76 4.49 9.75
N VAL A 119 14.72 3.55 9.75
CA VAL A 119 14.93 2.67 8.61
C VAL A 119 13.99 1.48 8.76
N SER A 120 13.07 1.31 7.81
CA SER A 120 12.08 0.23 7.82
C SER A 120 12.22 -0.65 6.58
N GLN A 121 11.73 -1.89 6.70
CA GLN A 121 11.66 -2.85 5.61
C GLN A 121 10.21 -3.19 5.34
N PHE A 122 9.74 -2.86 4.14
CA PHE A 122 8.41 -3.20 3.68
C PHE A 122 8.52 -4.41 2.77
N PHE A 123 7.62 -5.37 2.96
CA PHE A 123 7.61 -6.61 2.20
C PHE A 123 6.42 -6.59 1.26
N PHE A 124 6.61 -7.19 0.09
CA PHE A 124 5.58 -7.30 -0.92
C PHE A 124 5.54 -8.71 -1.48
N VAL A 125 4.35 -9.11 -1.90
CA VAL A 125 4.18 -10.28 -2.74
C VAL A 125 3.32 -9.95 -3.96
N ARG A 126 3.31 -10.81 -4.95
CA ARG A 126 2.26 -10.84 -5.98
C ARG A 126 1.89 -12.30 -6.25
N PRO A 127 0.61 -12.66 -6.35
CA PRO A 127 0.22 -14.05 -6.63
C PRO A 127 0.68 -14.53 -8.02
N ASP A 128 0.65 -13.63 -9.00
CA ASP A 128 1.07 -13.84 -10.39
C ASP A 128 1.73 -12.55 -10.91
N GLU A 129 2.57 -12.66 -11.94
CA GLU A 129 3.26 -11.54 -12.61
C GLU A 129 2.30 -10.49 -13.19
N LYS A 130 1.07 -10.92 -13.49
CA LYS A 130 0.00 -10.06 -14.03
C LYS A 130 -0.79 -9.34 -12.93
N GLU A 131 -0.65 -9.77 -11.67
CA GLU A 131 -1.34 -9.16 -10.54
C GLU A 131 -0.56 -8.00 -9.92
N ALA A 132 -1.26 -7.19 -9.13
CA ALA A 132 -0.68 -6.07 -8.42
C ALA A 132 0.26 -6.53 -7.30
N TRP A 133 1.30 -5.73 -7.01
CA TRP A 133 2.12 -5.93 -5.82
C TRP A 133 1.37 -5.57 -4.56
N LEU A 134 1.44 -6.47 -3.59
CA LEU A 134 0.67 -6.51 -2.37
C LEU A 134 1.60 -6.29 -1.18
N MET A 135 1.43 -5.18 -0.44
CA MET A 135 2.23 -4.91 0.76
C MET A 135 1.79 -5.85 1.89
N VAL A 136 2.75 -6.46 2.59
CA VAL A 136 2.49 -7.36 3.71
C VAL A 136 3.10 -6.83 5.01
N PRO A 137 2.44 -6.97 6.17
CA PRO A 137 2.98 -6.45 7.42
C PRO A 137 4.21 -7.26 7.86
N GLY A 138 5.26 -6.58 8.33
CA GLY A 138 6.59 -7.15 8.54
C GLY A 138 6.80 -8.01 9.80
N ASN A 139 5.80 -8.26 10.64
CA ASN A 139 5.96 -9.12 11.83
C ASN A 139 5.73 -10.61 11.50
N GLN A 140 6.34 -11.51 12.26
CA GLN A 140 6.33 -12.95 11.98
C GLN A 140 4.93 -13.57 11.98
N GLN A 141 4.00 -13.05 12.79
CA GLN A 141 2.63 -13.51 12.87
C GLN A 141 1.80 -13.04 11.66
N SER A 142 2.01 -11.79 11.23
CA SER A 142 1.41 -11.24 10.00
C SER A 142 1.88 -11.99 8.77
N ARG A 143 3.18 -12.34 8.71
CA ARG A 143 3.74 -13.19 7.65
C ARG A 143 3.09 -14.58 7.64
N LYS A 144 2.85 -15.18 8.81
CA LYS A 144 2.17 -16.47 8.93
C LYS A 144 0.71 -16.41 8.48
N ILE A 145 -0.05 -15.42 8.94
CA ILE A 145 -1.44 -15.20 8.52
C ILE A 145 -1.51 -14.96 7.01
N PHE A 146 -0.59 -14.16 6.48
CA PHE A 146 -0.47 -13.91 5.04
C PHE A 146 -0.16 -15.21 4.28
N TYR A 147 0.84 -15.98 4.72
CA TYR A 147 1.14 -17.29 4.14
C TYR A 147 -0.06 -18.24 4.18
N ASP A 148 -0.77 -18.30 5.30
CA ASP A 148 -1.93 -19.20 5.46
C ASP A 148 -3.10 -18.78 4.56
N LEU A 149 -3.38 -17.48 4.42
CA LEU A 149 -4.41 -16.94 3.53
C LEU A 149 -4.08 -17.12 2.04
N PHE A 150 -2.79 -17.12 1.70
CA PHE A 150 -2.33 -17.25 0.32
C PHE A 150 -1.94 -18.68 -0.05
N LYS A 151 -1.70 -19.59 0.90
CA LYS A 151 -1.37 -21.00 0.63
C LYS A 151 -2.45 -21.70 -0.19
N GLU A 152 -3.72 -21.35 -0.03
CA GLU A 152 -4.80 -21.91 -0.84
C GLU A 152 -4.85 -21.34 -2.26
N LYS A 153 -4.42 -20.09 -2.47
CA LYS A 153 -4.32 -19.46 -3.80
C LYS A 153 -3.00 -19.72 -4.54
N ILE A 154 -1.93 -20.00 -3.79
CA ILE A 154 -0.56 -20.27 -4.28
C ILE A 154 -0.30 -21.78 -4.37
N LYS A 155 -1.21 -22.64 -3.87
CA LYS A 155 -1.07 -24.11 -3.94
C LYS A 155 -0.78 -24.60 -5.37
N ASP A 156 -1.35 -23.94 -6.37
CA ASP A 156 -1.16 -24.27 -7.78
C ASP A 156 0.14 -23.69 -8.39
N SER A 157 0.79 -22.72 -7.74
CA SER A 157 2.05 -22.12 -8.21
C SER A 157 3.30 -22.60 -7.45
N LEU A 158 3.14 -23.30 -6.33
CA LEU A 158 4.22 -23.96 -5.59
C LEU A 158 4.43 -25.45 -5.96
N GLU A 159 3.65 -26.02 -6.89
CA GLU A 159 3.93 -27.32 -7.52
C GLU A 159 5.04 -27.28 -8.59
N TYR A 160 5.91 -26.27 -8.56
CA TYR A 160 7.15 -26.26 -9.34
C TYR A 160 8.36 -26.42 -8.42
N LYS A 161 9.10 -27.50 -8.69
CA LYS A 161 10.27 -28.07 -8.00
C LYS A 161 11.34 -27.07 -7.58
#